data_AF-A0A0E3MDN4-F1
#
_entry.id   AF-A0A0E3MDN4-F1
#
_cell.length_a   1.000
_cell.length_b   1.000
_cell.length_c   1.000
_cell.angle_alpha   90.00
_cell.angle_beta   90.00
_cell.angle_gamma   90.00
#
_symmetry.space_group_name_H-M   'P 1'
#
loop_
_entity.id
_entity.type
_entity.pdbx_description
1 polymer ?
#
loop_
_entity_poly.entity_id
_entity_poly.type
_entity_poly.pdbx_seq_one_letter_code
_entity_poly.pdbx_strand_id
1 'polypeptide(L)'
;MIKKIGIGFSLIGLIDSLYLFILTRLEKPLMYCNISSLVNCSKVEFSQFSTFLGIPDALLGTIFFSIMLILWILMFTEELKYLWIVGSVFTIYLIYTEILIGNICLYCTIAHLSCLIQGFIIFHRS
;
A
#
# COMPACT_ATOMS: atom_id res chain seq x y z
N MET A 1 -19.04 -10.49 -9.03
CA MET A 1 -18.60 -9.08 -9.10
C MET A 1 -17.52 -8.78 -8.07
N ILE A 2 -17.74 -9.09 -6.79
CA ILE A 2 -16.77 -8.94 -5.69
C ILE A 2 -15.34 -9.42 -6.02
N LYS A 3 -15.16 -10.64 -6.55
CA LYS A 3 -13.84 -11.15 -6.96
C LYS A 3 -13.12 -10.21 -7.93
N LYS A 4 -13.83 -9.68 -8.93
CA LYS A 4 -13.27 -8.77 -9.92
C LYS A 4 -12.84 -7.44 -9.30
N ILE A 5 -13.61 -6.95 -8.33
CA ILE A 5 -13.31 -5.72 -7.60
C ILE A 5 -12.07 -5.91 -6.72
N GLY A 6 -11.98 -7.02 -5.97
CA GLY A 6 -10.82 -7.36 -5.15
C GLY A 6 -9.53 -7.51 -5.98
N ILE A 7 -9.63 -8.20 -7.12
CA ILE A 7 -8.53 -8.29 -8.10
C ILE A 7 -8.13 -6.89 -8.61
N GLY A 8 -9.10 -6.04 -8.94
CA GLY A 8 -8.84 -4.67 -9.41
C GLY A 8 -8.04 -3.86 -8.39
N PHE A 9 -8.47 -3.82 -7.12
CA PHE A 9 -7.73 -3.11 -6.07
C PHE A 9 -6.37 -3.73 -5.77
N SER A 10 -6.25 -5.06 -5.83
CA SER A 10 -4.95 -5.73 -5.67
C SER A 10 -3.98 -5.34 -6.79
N LEU A 11 -4.45 -5.24 -8.04
CA LEU A 11 -3.62 -4.81 -9.16
C LEU A 11 -3.21 -3.34 -9.04
N ILE A 12 -4.13 -2.46 -8.64
CA ILE A 12 -3.83 -1.04 -8.43
C ILE A 12 -2.75 -0.89 -7.36
N GLY A 13 -2.93 -1.50 -6.19
CA GLY A 13 -1.94 -1.45 -5.12
C GLY A 13 -0.60 -2.10 -5.51
N LEU A 14 -0.64 -3.19 -6.27
CA LEU A 14 0.58 -3.86 -6.75
C LEU A 14 1.38 -2.98 -7.70
N ILE A 15 0.72 -2.37 -8.70
CA ILE A 15 1.38 -1.49 -9.67
C ILE A 15 1.98 -0.28 -8.95
N ASP A 16 1.22 0.31 -8.03
CA ASP A 16 1.62 1.46 -7.22
C ASP A 16 2.87 1.15 -6.37
N SER A 17 2.82 0.08 -5.57
CA SER A 17 3.93 -0.33 -4.71
C SER A 17 5.17 -0.75 -5.52
N LEU A 18 4.97 -1.43 -6.65
CA LEU A 18 6.08 -1.83 -7.52
C LEU A 18 6.75 -0.61 -8.17
N TYR A 19 5.97 0.39 -8.58
CA TYR A 19 6.48 1.65 -9.12
C TYR A 19 7.33 2.39 -8.09
N LEU A 20 6.82 2.55 -6.86
CA LEU A 20 7.57 3.13 -5.75
C LEU A 20 8.85 2.35 -5.45
N PHE A 21 8.77 1.02 -5.40
CA PHE A 21 9.93 0.16 -5.13
C PHE A 21 11.03 0.34 -6.18
N ILE A 22 10.68 0.43 -7.46
CA ILE A 22 11.65 0.65 -8.54
C ILE A 22 12.30 2.04 -8.41
N LEU A 23 11.51 3.08 -8.13
CA LEU A 23 12.05 4.43 -8.04
C LEU A 23 12.93 4.65 -6.82
N THR A 24 12.52 4.15 -5.66
CA THR A 24 13.32 4.18 -4.42
C THR A 24 14.62 3.39 -4.61
N ARG A 25 14.58 2.23 -5.28
CA ARG A 25 15.79 1.46 -5.62
C ARG A 25 16.74 2.15 -6.58
N LEU A 26 16.22 2.97 -7.49
CA LEU A 26 17.01 3.74 -8.44
C LEU A 26 17.39 5.13 -7.87
N GLU A 27 17.05 5.43 -6.62
CA GLU A 27 17.25 6.73 -5.96
C GLU A 27 16.66 7.89 -6.77
N LYS A 28 15.57 7.63 -7.50
CA LYS A 28 14.92 8.63 -8.35
C LYS A 28 13.88 9.41 -7.56
N PRO A 29 13.87 10.76 -7.64
CA PRO A 29 12.85 11.55 -6.97
C PRO A 29 11.47 11.35 -7.60
N LEU A 30 10.43 11.34 -6.76
CA LEU A 30 9.02 11.23 -7.15
C LEU A 30 8.48 12.59 -7.61
N MET A 31 8.92 13.03 -8.78
CA MET A 31 8.61 14.36 -9.33
C MET A 31 7.10 14.62 -9.50
N TYR A 32 6.32 13.60 -9.86
CA TYR A 32 4.91 13.75 -10.19
C TYR A 32 3.97 13.94 -8.98
N CYS A 33 4.48 13.78 -7.75
CA CYS A 33 3.69 13.91 -6.53
C CYS A 33 4.19 15.05 -5.61
N ASN A 34 5.29 15.72 -5.94
CA ASN A 34 5.79 16.84 -5.13
C ASN A 34 5.06 18.14 -5.51
N ILE A 35 3.79 18.25 -5.10
CA ILE A 35 2.88 19.33 -5.52
C ILE A 35 2.98 20.54 -4.57
N SER A 36 3.19 20.31 -3.27
CA SER A 36 3.21 21.38 -2.27
C SER A 36 4.10 21.04 -1.07
N SER A 37 4.18 21.95 -0.10
CA SER A 37 4.85 21.72 1.19
C SER A 37 4.17 20.65 2.05
N LEU A 38 2.92 20.30 1.75
CA LEU A 38 2.13 19.30 2.47
C LEU A 38 2.02 17.98 1.69
N VAL A 39 2.09 18.01 0.35
CA VAL A 39 2.05 16.82 -0.51
C VAL A 39 3.41 16.64 -1.18
N ASN A 40 4.21 15.73 -0.62
CA ASN A 40 5.57 15.47 -1.06
C ASN A 40 5.94 14.00 -0.85
N CYS A 41 5.67 13.19 -1.88
CA CYS A 41 5.97 11.76 -1.86
C CYS A 41 7.47 11.48 -1.66
N SER A 42 8.35 12.31 -2.25
CA SER A 42 9.81 12.07 -2.12
C SER A 42 10.28 12.20 -0.67
N LYS A 43 9.73 13.15 0.07
CA LYS A 43 10.06 13.36 1.48
C LYS A 43 9.58 12.20 2.37
N VAL A 44 8.48 11.55 2.01
CA VAL A 44 7.96 10.38 2.73
C VAL A 44 8.77 9.12 2.41
N GLU A 45 8.95 8.82 1.12
CA GLU A 45 9.60 7.59 0.64
C GLU A 45 11.12 7.53 0.90
N PHE A 46 11.79 8.67 1.03
CA PHE A 46 13.21 8.74 1.44
C PHE A 46 13.38 9.11 2.92
N SER A 47 12.32 9.01 3.72
CA SER A 47 12.41 9.23 5.17
C SER A 47 12.99 8.03 5.90
N GLN A 48 13.34 8.22 7.18
CA GLN A 48 13.70 7.09 8.07
C GLN A 48 12.55 6.08 8.28
N PHE A 49 11.31 6.46 7.99
CA PHE A 49 10.13 5.65 8.22
C PHE A 49 9.73 4.78 7.02
N SER A 50 10.32 5.00 5.83
CA SER A 50 10.10 4.17 4.64
C SER A 50 10.82 2.82 4.70
N THR A 51 11.44 2.50 5.82
CA THR A 51 11.93 1.16 6.09
C THR A 51 11.33 0.64 7.38
N PHE A 52 10.82 -0.58 7.33
CA PHE A 52 10.35 -1.31 8.49
C PHE A 52 11.29 -2.47 8.74
N LEU A 53 12.00 -2.44 9.87
CA LEU A 53 13.04 -3.41 10.22
C LEU A 53 14.14 -3.55 9.14
N GLY A 54 14.46 -2.44 8.45
CA GLY A 54 15.43 -2.41 7.36
C GLY A 54 14.88 -2.89 6.00
N ILE A 55 13.60 -3.27 5.92
CA ILE A 55 12.93 -3.64 4.67
C ILE A 55 12.16 -2.43 4.14
N PRO A 56 12.34 -2.03 2.87
CA PRO A 56 11.56 -0.96 2.27
C PRO A 56 10.06 -1.24 2.34
N ASP A 57 9.27 -0.25 2.74
CA ASP A 57 7.82 -0.38 2.84
C ASP A 57 7.18 -0.62 1.46
N ALA A 58 7.71 -0.01 0.39
CA ALA A 58 7.30 -0.28 -0.99
C ALA A 58 7.47 -1.76 -1.40
N LEU A 59 8.50 -2.44 -0.87
CA LEU A 59 8.67 -3.89 -1.09
C LEU A 59 7.63 -4.69 -0.32
N LEU A 60 7.36 -4.33 0.94
CA LEU A 60 6.32 -4.96 1.76
C LEU A 60 4.94 -4.81 1.12
N GLY A 61 4.61 -3.62 0.60
CA GLY A 61 3.39 -3.37 -0.17
C GLY A 61 3.29 -4.25 -1.41
N THR A 62 4.39 -4.36 -2.18
CA THR A 62 4.46 -5.22 -3.37
C THR A 62 4.17 -6.68 -3.03
N ILE A 63 4.79 -7.21 -1.96
CA ILE A 63 4.57 -8.57 -1.49
C ILE A 63 3.11 -8.75 -1.03
N PHE A 64 2.60 -7.82 -0.21
CA PHE A 64 1.24 -7.84 0.30
C PHE A 64 0.20 -7.90 -0.83
N PHE A 65 0.27 -6.99 -1.80
CA PHE A 65 -0.70 -6.94 -2.90
C PHE A 65 -0.56 -8.13 -3.86
N SER A 66 0.65 -8.69 -4.02
CA SER A 66 0.86 -9.93 -4.77
C SER A 66 0.15 -11.11 -4.11
N ILE A 67 0.28 -11.26 -2.79
CA ILE A 67 -0.39 -12.35 -2.05
C ILE A 67 -1.90 -12.13 -2.07
N MET A 68 -2.39 -10.91 -1.82
CA MET A 68 -3.82 -10.57 -1.91
C MET A 68 -4.40 -10.92 -3.29
N LEU A 69 -3.69 -10.61 -4.37
CA LEU A 69 -4.10 -10.95 -5.74
C LEU A 69 -4.25 -12.46 -5.93
N ILE A 70 -3.25 -13.24 -5.48
CA ILE A 70 -3.28 -14.71 -5.55
C ILE A 70 -4.45 -15.26 -4.75
N LEU A 71 -4.65 -14.80 -3.51
CA LEU A 71 -5.75 -15.26 -2.65
C LEU A 71 -7.12 -14.91 -3.25
N TRP A 72 -7.27 -13.75 -3.88
CA TRP A 72 -8.49 -13.41 -4.63
C TRP A 72 -8.73 -14.33 -5.83
N ILE A 73 -7.68 -14.73 -6.55
CA ILE A 73 -7.77 -15.66 -7.68
C ILE A 73 -8.20 -17.05 -7.19
N LEU A 74 -7.58 -17.55 -6.12
CA LEU A 74 -7.83 -18.87 -5.53
C LEU A 74 -9.09 -18.93 -4.66
N MET A 75 -9.68 -17.78 -4.31
CA MET A 75 -10.89 -17.65 -3.48
C MET A 75 -10.74 -18.18 -2.04
N PHE A 76 -9.56 -18.00 -1.46
CA PHE A 76 -9.26 -18.34 -0.06
C PHE A 76 -9.71 -17.21 0.88
N THR A 77 -10.96 -17.31 1.37
CA THR A 77 -11.64 -16.20 2.05
C THR A 77 -11.17 -15.94 3.48
N GLU A 78 -10.75 -16.97 4.21
CA GLU A 78 -10.29 -16.81 5.59
C GLU A 78 -8.89 -16.20 5.62
N GLU A 79 -8.00 -16.68 4.76
CA GLU A 79 -6.66 -16.14 4.56
C GLU A 79 -6.69 -14.69 4.10
N LEU A 80 -7.64 -14.31 3.23
CA LEU A 80 -7.89 -12.92 2.86
C LEU A 80 -8.21 -12.05 4.07
N LYS A 81 -9.05 -12.52 5.01
CA LYS A 81 -9.37 -11.79 6.24
C LYS A 81 -8.13 -11.61 7.11
N TYR A 82 -7.40 -12.69 7.39
CA TYR A 82 -6.20 -12.63 8.24
C TYR A 82 -5.14 -11.70 7.65
N LEU A 83 -4.85 -11.86 6.36
CA LEU A 83 -3.86 -11.03 5.68
C LEU A 83 -4.29 -9.55 5.67
N TRP A 84 -5.57 -9.28 5.42
CA TRP A 84 -6.11 -7.92 5.45
C TRP A 84 -5.98 -7.27 6.83
N ILE A 85 -6.22 -7.99 7.92
CA ILE A 85 -6.06 -7.45 9.28
C ILE A 85 -4.61 -6.99 9.49
N VAL A 86 -3.64 -7.83 9.13
CA VAL A 86 -2.22 -7.48 9.22
C VAL A 86 -1.88 -6.26 8.35
N GLY A 87 -2.35 -6.26 7.10
CA GLY A 87 -2.16 -5.13 6.18
C GLY A 87 -2.79 -3.83 6.67
N SER A 88 -3.93 -3.90 7.37
CA SER A 88 -4.62 -2.74 7.92
C SER A 88 -3.90 -2.15 9.12
N VAL A 89 -3.38 -2.99 10.01
CA VAL A 89 -2.53 -2.54 11.12
C VAL A 89 -1.27 -1.85 10.59
N PHE A 90 -0.64 -2.43 9.57
CA PHE A 90 0.53 -1.81 8.92
C PHE A 90 0.17 -0.49 8.22
N THR A 91 -0.98 -0.42 7.55
CA THR A 91 -1.49 0.80 6.93
C THR A 91 -1.69 1.93 7.96
N ILE A 92 -2.27 1.63 9.12
CA ILE A 92 -2.43 2.61 10.21
C ILE A 92 -1.07 3.12 10.70
N TYR A 93 -0.09 2.21 10.84
CA TYR A 93 1.28 2.59 11.18
C TYR A 93 1.88 3.55 10.14
N LEU A 94 1.73 3.26 8.85
CA LEU A 94 2.25 4.14 7.80
C LEU A 94 1.58 5.52 7.79
N ILE A 95 0.25 5.58 7.91
CA ILE A 95 -0.50 6.84 8.04
C ILE A 95 0.02 7.66 9.22
N TYR A 96 0.28 7.01 10.36
CA TYR A 96 0.86 7.68 11.53
C TYR A 96 2.24 8.28 11.21
N THR A 97 3.09 7.56 10.47
CA THR A 97 4.40 8.08 10.07
C THR A 97 4.31 9.26 9.11
N GLU A 98 3.36 9.27 8.16
CA GLU A 98 3.10 10.43 7.28
C GLU A 98 2.75 11.69 8.08
N ILE A 99 1.89 11.55 9.09
CA ILE A 99 1.51 12.65 9.99
C ILE A 99 2.73 13.15 10.76
N LEU A 100 3.60 12.25 11.23
CA LEU A 100 4.83 12.62 11.96
C LEU A 100 5.84 13.35 11.07
N ILE A 101 5.96 12.96 9.80
CA ILE A 101 6.78 13.65 8.79
C ILE A 101 6.14 15.01 8.41
N GLY A 102 4.84 15.17 8.65
CA GLY A 102 4.05 16.35 8.29
C GLY A 102 3.86 16.48 6.78
N ASN A 103 3.96 15.38 6.04
CA ASN A 103 3.85 15.34 4.58
C ASN A 103 3.05 14.10 4.17
N ILE A 104 2.16 14.25 3.20
CA ILE A 104 1.31 13.19 2.67
C ILE A 104 1.89 12.70 1.34
N CYS A 105 1.93 11.37 1.16
CA CYS A 105 2.27 10.72 -0.09
C CYS A 105 1.00 10.27 -0.82
N LEU A 106 0.82 10.76 -2.05
CA LEU A 106 -0.35 10.40 -2.86
C LEU A 106 -0.36 8.90 -3.22
N TYR A 107 0.81 8.33 -3.52
CA TYR A 107 0.94 6.91 -3.84
C TYR A 107 0.66 6.04 -2.61
N CYS A 108 1.25 6.34 -1.44
CA CYS A 108 0.90 5.64 -0.19
C CYS A 108 -0.60 5.73 0.10
N THR A 109 -1.23 6.90 -0.12
CA THR A 109 -2.68 7.05 0.04
C THR A 109 -3.48 6.12 -0.87
N ILE A 110 -3.06 5.94 -2.13
CA ILE A 110 -3.68 4.97 -3.06
C ILE A 110 -3.52 3.55 -2.53
N ALA A 111 -2.34 3.17 -2.04
CA ALA A 111 -2.11 1.87 -1.43
C ALA A 111 -2.95 1.66 -0.16
N HIS A 112 -3.03 2.66 0.73
CA HIS A 112 -3.85 2.63 1.94
C HIS A 112 -5.32 2.39 1.60
N LEU A 113 -5.87 3.17 0.68
CA LEU A 113 -7.26 3.01 0.24
C LEU A 113 -7.49 1.65 -0.43
N SER A 114 -6.55 1.19 -1.26
CA SER A 114 -6.63 -0.12 -1.91
C SER A 114 -6.63 -1.26 -0.90
N CYS A 115 -5.90 -1.14 0.21
CA CYS A 115 -5.94 -2.11 1.30
C CYS A 115 -7.28 -2.02 2.07
N LEU A 116 -7.64 -0.84 2.58
CA LEU A 116 -8.80 -0.66 3.45
C LEU A 116 -10.13 -1.00 2.77
N ILE A 117 -10.32 -0.59 1.50
CA ILE A 117 -11.53 -0.88 0.73
C ILE A 117 -11.71 -2.40 0.52
N GLN A 118 -10.62 -3.14 0.32
CA GLN A 118 -10.70 -4.60 0.18
C GLN A 118 -11.27 -5.26 1.44
N GLY A 119 -10.95 -4.73 2.62
CA GLY A 119 -11.54 -5.20 3.88
C GLY A 119 -13.04 -5.08 3.93
N PHE A 120 -13.55 -3.89 3.59
CA PHE A 120 -14.99 -3.65 3.53
C PHE A 120 -15.70 -4.69 2.64
N ILE A 121 -15.09 -5.03 1.49
CA ILE A 121 -15.60 -6.04 0.56
C ILE A 121 -15.55 -7.45 1.16
N ILE A 122 -14.46 -7.80 1.85
CA ILE A 122 -14.28 -9.12 2.48
C ILE A 122 -15.31 -9.33 3.60
N PHE A 123 -15.50 -8.34 4.48
CA PHE A 123 -16.42 -8.45 5.63
C PHE A 123 -17.89 -8.33 5.25
N HIS A 124 -18.24 -7.53 4.24
CA HIS A 124 -19.64 -7.45 3.78
C HIS A 124 -20.13 -8.74 3.09
N ARG A 125 -19.21 -9.63 2.68
CA ARG A 125 -19.52 -10.92 2.07
C ARG A 125 -19.63 -12.06 3.11
N SER A 126 -18.97 -11.95 4.26
CA SER A 126 -18.91 -13.00 5.28
C SER A 126 -20.18 -13.09 6.11
#